data_AF-A0A1F6RA69-F1
#
_entry.id   AF-A0A1F6RA69-F1
#
_cell.length_a   1.000
_cell.length_b   1.000
_cell.length_c   1.000
_cell.angle_alpha   90.00
_cell.angle_beta   90.00
_cell.angle_gamma   90.00
#
_symmetry.space_group_name_H-M   'P 1'
#
loop_
_entity.id
_entity.type
_entity.pdbx_description
1 polymer ?
#
loop_
_entity_poly.entity_id
_entity_poly.type
_entity_poly.pdbx_seq_one_letter_code
_entity_poly.pdbx_strand_id
1 'polypeptide(L)' 'MKRIFLAIVVLITLAFLLGVIAFAGYYVYNKMKGEKGNQGERQKSVCGDGVCDDIVCAGINCPLPENRENCPKDCK' A
#
# COMPACT_ATOMS: atom_id res chain seq x y z
N MET A 1 -33.93 4.19 37.85
CA MET A 1 -33.08 5.31 37.38
C MET A 1 -31.59 4.94 37.27
N LYS A 2 -30.92 4.43 38.31
CA LYS A 2 -29.46 4.11 38.27
C LYS A 2 -29.03 3.07 37.20
N ARG A 3 -29.86 2.05 36.92
CA ARG A 3 -29.56 1.02 35.89
C ARG A 3 -29.63 1.55 34.45
N ILE A 4 -30.53 2.52 34.20
CA ILE A 4 -30.67 3.18 32.90
C ILE A 4 -29.45 4.07 32.65
N PHE A 5 -29.00 4.80 33.66
CA PHE A 5 -27.80 5.62 33.58
C PHE A 5 -26.55 4.78 33.28
N LEU A 6 -26.38 3.64 33.96
CA LEU A 6 -25.29 2.69 33.67
C LEU A 6 -25.35 2.16 32.23
N ALA A 7 -26.53 1.79 31.74
CA ALA A 7 -26.68 1.30 30.37
C ALA A 7 -26.28 2.37 29.32
N ILE A 8 -26.67 3.63 29.52
CA ILE A 8 -26.32 4.74 28.62
C ILE A 8 -24.80 4.96 28.61
N VAL A 9 -24.15 4.98 29.78
CA VAL A 9 -22.70 5.17 29.87
C VAL A 9 -21.96 4.04 29.14
N VAL A 10 -22.38 2.79 29.34
CA VAL A 10 -21.78 1.64 28.64
C VAL A 10 -21.93 1.78 27.13
N LEU A 11 -23.11 2.13 26.61
CA LEU A 11 -23.34 2.31 25.17
C LEU A 11 -22.49 3.43 24.57
N ILE A 12 -22.32 4.55 25.27
CA ILE A 12 -21.47 5.66 24.83
C ILE A 12 -20.00 5.21 24.74
N THR A 13 -19.50 4.51 25.76
CA THR A 13 -18.12 4.02 25.75
C THR A 13 -17.86 3.01 24.64
N LEU A 14 -18.82 2.11 24.36
CA LEU A 14 -18.74 1.14 23.28
C LEU A 14 -18.73 1.82 21.91
N ALA A 15 -19.61 2.81 21.70
CA ALA A 15 -19.65 3.58 20.46
C ALA A 15 -18.34 4.34 20.21
N PHE A 16 -17.76 4.94 21.26
CA PHE A 16 -16.49 5.64 21.16
C PHE A 16 -15.34 4.69 20.79
N LEU A 17 -15.26 3.52 21.43
CA LEU A 17 -14.26 2.50 21.12
C LEU A 17 -14.37 2.01 19.66
N LEU A 18 -15.58 1.75 19.19
CA LEU A 18 -15.81 1.36 17.80
C LEU A 18 -15.41 2.47 16.81
N GLY A 19 -15.68 3.73 17.16
CA GLY A 19 -15.25 4.89 16.38
C GLY A 19 -13.74 5.01 16.24
N VAL A 20 -12.99 4.79 17.33
CA VAL A 20 -11.52 4.83 17.32
C VAL A 20 -10.94 3.72 16.42
N ILE A 21 -11.48 2.50 16.52
CA ILE A 21 -11.04 1.37 15.69
C ILE A 21 -11.30 1.65 14.21
N ALA A 22 -12.50 2.12 13.86
CA ALA A 22 -12.85 2.45 12.49
C ALA A 22 -11.97 3.59 11.93
N PHE A 23 -11.72 4.62 12.73
CA PHE A 23 -10.86 5.75 12.33
C PHE A 23 -9.42 5.30 12.08
N ALA A 24 -8.83 4.50 12.97
CA ALA A 24 -7.50 3.95 12.79
C ALA A 24 -7.41 3.07 11.53
N GLY A 25 -8.40 2.19 11.33
CA GLY A 25 -8.50 1.35 10.12
C GLY A 25 -8.61 2.19 8.86
N TYR A 26 -9.45 3.23 8.86
CA TYR A 26 -9.58 4.17 7.75
C TYR A 26 -8.27 4.92 7.45
N TYR A 27 -7.55 5.35 8.49
CA TYR A 27 -6.29 6.06 8.35
C TYR A 27 -5.20 5.18 7.71
N VAL A 28 -5.09 3.92 8.15
CA VAL A 28 -4.17 2.93 7.57
C VAL A 28 -4.58 2.54 6.15
N TYR A 29 -5.89 2.34 5.92
CA TYR A 29 -6.43 2.02 4.60
C TYR A 29 -6.10 3.11 3.56
N ASN A 30 -6.27 4.38 3.94
CA ASN A 30 -5.94 5.50 3.06
C ASN A 30 -4.44 5.62 2.79
N LYS A 31 -3.58 5.23 3.74
CA LYS A 31 -2.13 5.22 3.55
C LYS A 31 -1.68 4.19 2.50
N MET A 32 -2.35 3.04 2.41
CA MET A 32 -1.99 1.99 1.43
C MET A 32 -2.57 2.22 0.03
N LYS A 33 -3.63 3.02 -0.10
CA LYS A 33 -4.23 3.33 -1.41
C LYS A 33 -3.41 4.28 -2.28
N GLY A 34 -2.27 4.78 -1.78
CA GLY A 34 -1.28 5.53 -2.57
C GLY A 34 -0.50 4.68 -3.58
N GLU A 35 -0.69 3.35 -3.57
CA GLU A 35 0.07 2.38 -4.37
C GLU A 35 -0.65 1.89 -5.64
N LYS A 36 -1.50 2.71 -6.26
CA LYS A 36 -1.83 2.46 -7.68
C LYS A 36 -0.65 2.93 -8.52
N GLY A 37 0.34 2.05 -8.63
CA GLY A 37 1.48 2.16 -9.53
C GLY A 37 0.97 2.49 -10.93
N ASN A 38 1.09 3.76 -11.27
CA ASN A 38 0.90 4.25 -12.63
C ASN A 38 2.13 3.77 -13.40
N GLN A 39 2.02 2.59 -14.03
CA GLN A 39 2.94 2.19 -15.08
C GLN A 39 2.79 3.22 -16.21
N GLY A 40 3.63 4.24 -16.22
CA GLY A 40 3.46 5.32 -17.20
C GLY A 40 4.66 6.22 -17.35
N GLU A 41 5.16 6.87 -16.30
CA GLU A 41 6.19 7.89 -16.48
C GLU A 41 7.13 7.97 -15.27
N ARG A 42 8.42 7.66 -15.50
CA ARG A 42 9.58 7.74 -14.59
C ARG A 42 10.00 6.50 -13.79
N GLN A 43 9.83 5.29 -14.29
CA GLN A 43 10.71 4.19 -13.84
C GLN A 43 11.98 4.17 -14.68
N LYS A 44 13.12 4.50 -14.04
CA LYS A 44 14.44 4.44 -14.67
C LYS A 44 14.81 2.97 -14.82
N SER A 45 14.90 2.49 -16.07
CA SER A 45 15.47 1.17 -16.37
C SER A 45 16.96 1.16 -16.03
N VAL A 46 17.45 0.03 -15.53
CA VAL A 46 18.87 -0.20 -15.21
C VAL A 46 19.64 -0.81 -16.38
N CYS A 47 18.95 -1.07 -17.50
CA CYS A 47 19.45 -1.74 -18.68
C CYS A 47 20.80 -1.20 -19.16
N GLY A 48 21.73 -2.12 -19.36
CA GLY A 48 23.10 -1.88 -19.77
C GLY A 48 24.12 -1.95 -18.63
N ASP A 49 23.74 -2.46 -17.46
CA ASP A 49 24.64 -2.78 -16.36
C ASP A 49 25.27 -4.19 -16.48
N GLY A 50 24.76 -5.01 -17.40
CA GLY A 50 25.27 -6.34 -17.71
C GLY A 50 24.59 -7.48 -16.95
N VAL A 51 23.50 -7.22 -16.22
CA VAL A 51 22.70 -8.22 -15.51
C VAL A 51 21.25 -8.16 -16.00
N CYS A 52 20.65 -9.33 -16.25
CA CYS A 52 19.23 -9.41 -16.59
C CYS A 52 18.37 -9.51 -15.32
N ASP A 53 17.82 -8.39 -14.87
CA ASP A 53 16.98 -8.32 -13.66
C ASP A 53 15.50 -8.60 -13.95
N ASP A 54 15.13 -9.87 -13.93
CA ASP A 54 13.76 -10.36 -14.15
C ASP A 54 12.83 -10.18 -12.93
N ILE A 55 13.41 -9.99 -11.75
CA ILE A 55 12.70 -9.71 -10.49
C ILE A 55 13.19 -8.38 -9.92
N VAL A 56 12.30 -7.40 -9.96
CA VAL A 56 12.47 -6.09 -9.33
C VAL A 56 11.64 -6.02 -8.05
N CYS A 57 11.96 -5.06 -7.19
CA CYS A 57 11.25 -4.91 -5.92
C CYS A 57 9.72 -4.71 -6.10
N ALA A 58 8.94 -5.10 -5.09
CA ALA A 58 7.47 -5.12 -5.16
C ALA A 58 6.78 -3.80 -4.74
N GLY A 59 7.40 -2.63 -4.96
CA GLY A 59 6.90 -1.33 -4.48
C GLY A 59 6.76 -0.25 -5.55
N ILE A 60 6.13 0.89 -5.22
CA ILE A 60 6.12 2.07 -6.12
C ILE A 60 7.55 2.50 -6.43
N ASN A 61 7.81 2.82 -7.70
CA ASN A 61 9.10 3.30 -8.23
C ASN A 61 10.18 2.23 -8.31
N CYS A 62 9.86 0.95 -8.09
CA CYS A 62 10.76 -0.14 -8.43
C CYS A 62 11.01 -0.17 -9.94
N PRO A 63 12.21 -0.46 -10.46
CA PRO A 63 12.43 -0.54 -11.91
C PRO A 63 11.44 -1.50 -12.57
N LEU A 64 11.22 -1.37 -13.88
CA LEU A 64 10.49 -2.41 -14.61
C LEU A 64 11.39 -3.65 -14.72
N PRO A 65 10.83 -4.87 -14.58
CA PRO A 65 11.62 -6.08 -14.76
C PRO A 65 12.11 -6.15 -16.20
N GLU A 66 13.36 -6.56 -16.35
CA GLU A 66 14.03 -6.66 -17.62
C GLU A 66 13.66 -7.96 -18.33
N ASN A 67 13.53 -7.88 -19.65
CA ASN A 67 13.25 -9.01 -20.50
C ASN A 67 13.86 -8.76 -21.89
N ARG A 68 13.77 -9.77 -22.76
CA ARG A 68 14.31 -9.70 -24.12
C ARG A 68 13.68 -8.60 -24.99
N GLU A 69 12.48 -8.12 -24.65
CA GLU A 69 11.78 -7.08 -25.41
C GLU A 69 12.22 -5.67 -24.98
N ASN A 70 12.48 -5.46 -23.69
CA ASN A 70 12.82 -4.14 -23.13
C ASN A 70 14.32 -3.92 -22.84
N CYS A 71 15.10 -4.99 -22.63
CA CYS A 71 16.56 -4.94 -22.44
C CYS A 71 17.27 -6.17 -23.07
N PRO A 72 17.26 -6.30 -24.42
CA PRO A 72 17.95 -7.40 -25.12
C PRO A 72 19.47 -7.40 -24.96
N LYS A 73 20.04 -6.30 -24.46
CA LYS A 73 21.47 -6.15 -24.25
C LYS A 73 21.97 -7.07 -23.12
N ASP A 74 21.19 -7.14 -22.04
CA ASP A 74 21.54 -7.88 -20.83
C ASP A 74 20.73 -9.19 -20.72
N CYS A 75 19.48 -9.19 -21.20
CA CYS A 75 18.62 -10.38 -21.28
C CYS A 75 18.72 -11.07 -22.65
N LYS A 76 19.53 -12.14 -22.76
CA LYS A 76 19.71 -12.94 -23.98
C LYS A 76 18.74 -14.11 -24.12
#